data_AF-A0A519DB48-F1
#
_entry.id   AF-A0A519DB48-F1
#
_cell.length_a   1.000
_cell.length_b   1.000
_cell.length_c   1.000
_cell.angle_alpha   90.00
_cell.angle_beta   90.00
_cell.angle_gamma   90.00
#
_symmetry.space_group_name_H-M   'P 1'
#
loop_
_entity.id
_entity.type
_entity.pdbx_description
1 polymer ?
#
loop_
_entity_poly.entity_id
_entity_poly.type
_entity_poly.pdbx_seq_one_letter_code
_entity_poly.pdbx_strand_id
1 'polypeptide(L)'
;MHSLQMAPNGHNTDPFPLDASEWVDSDGDGVGDNTDPFPLDASEWVDSDGDGVGDNSDAFPGDASETEDNDGDGVGDNSDAYPLDASEWVDTDGDGVGDNSDAFPGDASETLDTDGDGVGDNSDAYPYDATLWEDESDLTLSVLFGIVVVLLLTMVNTNATRRWLGWKQQDDD
;
A
#
# COMPACT_ATOMS: atom_id res chain seq x y z
N MET A 1 45.70 -52.30 -1.81
CA MET A 1 46.31 -51.86 -3.08
C MET A 1 45.33 -52.23 -4.19
N HIS A 2 44.34 -51.39 -4.45
CA HIS A 2 43.39 -51.64 -5.54
C HIS A 2 44.05 -51.25 -6.85
N SER A 3 44.11 -52.21 -7.76
CA SER A 3 44.84 -52.16 -9.02
C SER A 3 44.20 -51.16 -9.97
N LEU A 4 44.92 -50.08 -10.31
CA LEU A 4 44.57 -49.21 -11.43
C LEU A 4 44.74 -50.01 -12.73
N GLN A 5 43.64 -50.32 -13.41
CA GLN A 5 43.65 -50.83 -14.77
C GLN A 5 43.15 -49.72 -15.70
N MET A 6 44.09 -48.92 -16.20
CA MET A 6 43.84 -47.96 -17.27
C MET A 6 43.57 -48.72 -18.57
N ALA A 7 42.33 -48.70 -19.04
CA ALA A 7 41.98 -49.08 -20.41
C ALA A 7 42.19 -47.88 -21.35
N PRO A 8 42.75 -48.07 -22.55
CA PRO A 8 42.65 -47.09 -23.62
C PRO A 8 41.21 -47.17 -24.18
N ASN A 9 40.67 -46.04 -24.64
CA ASN A 9 39.42 -45.85 -25.42
C ASN A 9 38.28 -45.15 -24.64
N GLY A 10 38.14 -43.82 -24.83
CA GLY A 10 36.84 -43.13 -24.89
C GLY A 10 35.88 -43.23 -23.71
N HIS A 11 36.36 -43.30 -22.47
CA HIS A 11 35.50 -43.26 -21.30
C HIS A 11 35.10 -41.82 -21.00
N ASN A 12 33.79 -41.56 -21.01
CA ASN A 12 33.16 -40.57 -20.16
C ASN A 12 33.77 -40.70 -18.75
N THR A 13 34.70 -39.82 -18.43
CA THR A 13 35.28 -39.77 -17.10
C THR A 13 34.15 -39.46 -16.15
N ASP A 14 33.83 -40.40 -15.26
CA ASP A 14 32.96 -40.18 -14.11
C ASP A 14 33.31 -38.82 -13.47
N PRO A 15 32.41 -37.82 -13.53
CA PRO A 15 32.67 -36.49 -12.97
C PRO A 15 32.85 -36.53 -11.44
N PHE A 16 32.31 -37.55 -10.77
CA PHE A 16 32.27 -37.67 -9.32
C PHE A 16 32.95 -38.96 -8.82
N PRO A 17 34.26 -39.16 -9.05
CA PRO A 17 34.95 -40.40 -8.72
C PRO A 17 35.06 -40.70 -7.21
N LEU A 18 34.68 -39.74 -6.35
CA LEU A 18 34.64 -39.88 -4.90
C LEU A 18 33.22 -40.06 -4.35
N ASP A 19 32.18 -39.87 -5.17
CA ASP A 19 30.79 -40.05 -4.80
C ASP A 19 30.15 -41.13 -5.68
N ALA A 20 29.83 -42.27 -5.07
CA ALA A 20 29.29 -43.40 -5.81
C ALA A 20 27.78 -43.29 -6.12
N SER A 21 27.05 -42.31 -5.55
CA SER A 21 25.67 -42.03 -5.94
C SER A 21 25.56 -41.13 -7.16
N GLU A 22 26.65 -40.45 -7.50
CA GLU A 22 26.73 -39.53 -8.64
C GLU A 22 27.51 -40.14 -9.80
N TRP A 23 27.09 -39.82 -11.02
CA TRP A 23 27.74 -40.34 -12.23
C TRP A 23 27.58 -39.47 -13.47
N VAL A 24 26.69 -38.48 -13.45
CA VAL A 24 26.44 -37.54 -14.54
C VAL A 24 26.36 -36.14 -13.92
N ASP A 25 26.99 -35.20 -14.63
CA ASP A 25 27.00 -33.76 -14.39
C ASP A 25 26.75 -33.15 -15.78
N SER A 26 25.48 -32.86 -16.06
CA SER A 26 25.02 -32.55 -17.42
C SER A 26 25.40 -31.14 -17.87
N ASP A 27 25.57 -30.20 -16.95
CA ASP A 27 25.92 -28.80 -17.24
C ASP A 27 27.32 -28.38 -16.74
N GLY A 28 27.95 -29.17 -15.86
CA GLY A 28 29.33 -29.01 -15.45
C GLY A 28 29.53 -28.05 -14.27
N ASP A 29 28.52 -27.84 -13.44
CA ASP A 29 28.58 -26.95 -12.26
C ASP A 29 29.22 -27.61 -11.02
N GLY A 30 29.35 -28.94 -11.05
CA GLY A 30 29.91 -29.75 -9.97
C GLY A 30 28.88 -30.28 -8.97
N VAL A 31 27.59 -30.20 -9.28
CA VAL A 31 26.49 -30.91 -8.61
C VAL A 31 25.99 -32.02 -9.55
N GLY A 32 25.65 -33.18 -8.99
CA GLY A 32 25.23 -34.32 -9.81
C GLY A 32 23.75 -34.25 -10.17
N ASP A 33 23.39 -34.64 -11.40
CA ASP A 33 22.03 -34.53 -11.97
C ASP A 33 20.89 -35.08 -11.10
N ASN A 34 21.19 -36.00 -10.17
CA ASN A 34 20.17 -36.64 -9.31
C ASN A 34 19.79 -35.80 -8.08
N THR A 35 20.61 -34.81 -7.71
CA THR A 35 20.52 -33.96 -6.53
C THR A 35 20.41 -32.50 -6.91
N ASP A 36 20.84 -32.16 -8.12
CA ASP A 36 20.65 -30.86 -8.75
C ASP A 36 19.17 -30.66 -9.18
N PRO A 37 18.46 -29.64 -8.65
CA PRO A 37 17.14 -29.25 -9.13
C PRO A 37 17.15 -28.73 -10.58
N PHE A 38 18.27 -28.23 -11.07
CA PHE A 38 18.44 -27.61 -12.40
C PHE A 38 19.59 -28.25 -13.20
N PRO A 39 19.52 -29.56 -13.53
CA PRO A 39 20.63 -30.34 -14.09
C PRO A 39 21.09 -29.94 -15.51
N LEU A 40 20.55 -28.87 -16.08
CA LEU A 40 20.91 -28.35 -17.40
C LEU A 40 21.30 -26.86 -17.36
N ASP A 41 21.33 -26.25 -16.18
CA ASP A 41 21.68 -24.86 -15.96
C ASP A 41 22.80 -24.72 -14.93
N ALA A 42 24.03 -24.64 -15.43
CA ALA A 42 25.20 -24.54 -14.57
C ALA A 42 25.28 -23.26 -13.71
N SER A 43 24.31 -22.34 -13.84
CA SER A 43 24.18 -21.18 -12.97
C SER A 43 23.23 -21.37 -11.80
N GLU A 44 22.51 -22.49 -11.72
CA GLU A 44 21.54 -22.79 -10.67
C GLU A 44 21.72 -24.22 -10.17
N TRP A 45 21.79 -24.42 -8.85
CA TRP A 45 22.03 -25.76 -8.27
C TRP A 45 21.33 -25.98 -6.92
N VAL A 46 20.63 -24.96 -6.44
CA VAL A 46 19.79 -25.00 -5.23
C VAL A 46 18.47 -24.33 -5.56
N ASP A 47 17.39 -24.91 -5.03
CA ASP A 47 16.02 -24.37 -4.99
C ASP A 47 15.55 -24.55 -3.55
N SER A 48 15.79 -23.53 -2.72
CA SER A 48 15.69 -23.62 -1.26
C SER A 48 14.25 -23.70 -0.77
N ASP A 49 13.30 -23.12 -1.48
CA ASP A 49 11.88 -23.11 -1.12
C ASP A 49 10.98 -23.94 -2.06
N GLY A 50 11.52 -24.41 -3.19
CA GLY A 50 10.88 -25.38 -4.07
C GLY A 50 9.90 -24.77 -5.05
N ASP A 51 10.03 -23.51 -5.43
CA ASP A 51 9.15 -22.84 -6.38
C ASP A 51 9.57 -23.00 -7.85
N GLY A 52 10.78 -23.52 -8.08
CA GLY A 52 11.33 -23.80 -9.39
C GLY A 52 12.13 -22.66 -10.01
N VAL A 53 12.44 -21.59 -9.25
CA VAL A 53 13.50 -20.63 -9.56
C VAL A 53 14.72 -20.96 -8.70
N GLY A 54 15.90 -20.95 -9.29
CA GLY A 54 17.12 -21.26 -8.53
C GLY A 54 17.55 -20.12 -7.63
N ASP A 55 18.13 -20.45 -6.48
CA ASP A 55 18.55 -19.49 -5.44
C ASP A 55 19.43 -18.34 -5.96
N ASN A 56 20.16 -18.51 -7.08
CA ASN A 56 21.01 -17.44 -7.61
C ASN A 56 20.24 -16.42 -8.45
N SER A 57 19.09 -16.81 -9.01
CA SER A 57 18.20 -15.95 -9.80
C SER A 57 16.97 -15.48 -9.02
N ASP A 58 16.63 -16.16 -7.93
CA ASP A 58 15.51 -15.84 -7.08
C ASP A 58 15.83 -14.66 -6.13
N ALA A 59 14.99 -13.61 -6.18
CA ALA A 59 15.09 -12.48 -5.26
C ALA A 59 14.74 -12.84 -3.81
N PHE A 60 13.91 -13.88 -3.61
CA PHE A 60 13.45 -14.35 -2.30
C PHE A 60 13.62 -15.87 -2.11
N PRO A 61 14.87 -16.41 -2.03
CA PRO A 61 15.17 -17.86 -1.95
C PRO A 61 14.61 -18.65 -0.75
N GLY A 62 13.76 -18.05 0.07
CA GLY A 62 13.12 -18.70 1.21
C GLY A 62 11.61 -18.51 1.24
N ASP A 63 11.03 -17.93 0.19
CA ASP A 63 9.61 -17.68 0.04
C ASP A 63 9.11 -18.10 -1.34
N ALA A 64 8.64 -19.35 -1.43
CA ALA A 64 8.11 -19.95 -2.65
C ALA A 64 6.89 -19.24 -3.27
N SER A 65 6.43 -18.12 -2.69
CA SER A 65 5.39 -17.26 -3.25
C SER A 65 5.93 -16.00 -3.92
N GLU A 66 7.23 -15.74 -3.90
CA GLU A 66 7.87 -14.55 -4.46
C GLU A 66 9.18 -14.92 -5.15
N THR A 67 9.37 -14.49 -6.40
CA THR A 67 10.60 -14.78 -7.17
C THR A 67 11.28 -13.53 -7.72
N GLU A 68 10.54 -12.43 -7.84
CA GLU A 68 10.97 -11.19 -8.49
C GLU A 68 10.79 -10.01 -7.53
N ASP A 69 11.71 -9.05 -7.60
CA ASP A 69 11.70 -7.74 -6.93
C ASP A 69 12.18 -6.71 -7.97
N ASN A 70 11.24 -6.27 -8.83
CA ASN A 70 11.57 -5.56 -10.06
C ASN A 70 12.08 -4.13 -9.81
N ASP A 71 11.78 -3.54 -8.67
CA ASP A 71 12.25 -2.20 -8.30
C ASP A 71 13.28 -2.18 -7.15
N GLY A 72 13.46 -3.29 -6.46
CA GLY A 72 14.51 -3.48 -5.46
C GLY A 72 14.18 -2.89 -4.09
N ASP A 73 12.91 -2.78 -3.73
CA ASP A 73 12.47 -2.25 -2.43
C ASP A 73 12.42 -3.33 -1.32
N GLY A 74 12.51 -4.60 -1.71
CA GLY A 74 12.50 -5.75 -0.81
C GLY A 74 11.12 -6.32 -0.52
N VAL A 75 10.07 -5.87 -1.21
CA VAL A 75 8.74 -6.47 -1.28
C VAL A 75 8.66 -7.25 -2.61
N GLY A 76 8.20 -8.49 -2.55
CA GLY A 76 8.12 -9.30 -3.76
C GLY A 76 6.98 -8.86 -4.66
N ASP A 77 7.21 -8.91 -5.97
CA ASP A 77 6.29 -8.46 -7.02
C ASP A 77 4.86 -9.01 -6.89
N ASN A 78 4.66 -10.20 -6.32
CA ASN A 78 3.30 -10.75 -6.15
C ASN A 78 2.54 -10.11 -4.98
N SER A 79 3.26 -9.56 -4.00
CA SER A 79 2.73 -8.87 -2.83
C SER A 79 2.76 -7.34 -2.92
N ASP A 80 3.55 -6.82 -3.85
CA ASP A 80 3.72 -5.40 -4.10
C ASP A 80 2.57 -4.81 -4.95
N ALA A 81 1.91 -3.77 -4.44
CA ALA A 81 0.89 -3.02 -5.17
C ALA A 81 1.46 -2.18 -6.32
N TYR A 82 2.74 -1.80 -6.26
CA TYR A 82 3.46 -1.01 -7.26
C TYR A 82 4.84 -1.61 -7.62
N PRO A 83 4.90 -2.77 -8.33
CA PRO A 83 6.14 -3.54 -8.60
C PRO A 83 7.26 -2.85 -9.41
N LEU A 84 7.10 -1.58 -9.74
CA LEU A 84 8.04 -0.78 -10.53
C LEU A 84 8.39 0.56 -9.85
N ASP A 85 7.90 0.80 -8.64
CA ASP A 85 8.11 2.01 -7.86
C ASP A 85 8.57 1.68 -6.45
N ALA A 86 9.89 1.61 -6.27
CA ALA A 86 10.52 1.27 -5.00
C ALA A 86 10.24 2.22 -3.82
N SER A 87 9.40 3.24 -4.03
CA SER A 87 8.91 4.12 -2.97
C SER A 87 7.49 3.82 -2.52
N GLU A 88 6.78 2.88 -3.15
CA GLU A 88 5.39 2.52 -2.83
C GLU A 88 5.21 1.01 -2.90
N TRP A 89 4.60 0.40 -1.88
CA TRP A 89 4.35 -1.07 -1.87
C TRP A 89 2.97 -1.48 -1.36
N VAL A 90 2.21 -0.56 -0.75
CA VAL A 90 0.84 -0.77 -0.27
C VAL A 90 -0.08 0.33 -0.83
N ASP A 91 -1.30 -0.05 -1.17
CA ASP A 91 -2.43 0.84 -1.45
C ASP A 91 -3.62 0.33 -0.60
N THR A 92 -3.76 0.89 0.60
CA THR A 92 -4.66 0.34 1.64
C THR A 92 -6.13 0.52 1.29
N ASP A 93 -6.49 1.60 0.60
CA ASP A 93 -7.89 1.90 0.23
C ASP A 93 -8.22 1.70 -1.25
N GLY A 94 -7.21 1.43 -2.08
CA GLY A 94 -7.37 1.00 -3.47
C GLY A 94 -7.66 2.14 -4.43
N ASP A 95 -7.24 3.37 -4.12
CA ASP A 95 -7.50 4.54 -4.94
C ASP A 95 -6.42 4.83 -6.00
N GLY A 96 -5.31 4.11 -5.92
CA GLY A 96 -4.21 4.16 -6.85
C GLY A 96 -3.06 5.10 -6.45
N VAL A 97 -3.12 5.76 -5.30
CA VAL A 97 -1.97 6.42 -4.67
C VAL A 97 -1.43 5.53 -3.55
N GLY A 98 -0.13 5.24 -3.57
CA GLY A 98 0.46 4.37 -2.56
C GLY A 98 0.51 5.05 -1.18
N ASP A 99 0.42 4.24 -0.13
CA ASP A 99 0.32 4.66 1.27
C ASP A 99 1.46 5.61 1.70
N ASN A 100 2.63 5.58 1.05
CA ASN A 100 3.75 6.47 1.42
C ASN A 100 3.58 7.90 0.84
N SER A 101 2.85 8.03 -0.27
CA SER A 101 2.54 9.31 -0.92
C SER A 101 1.14 9.82 -0.61
N ASP A 102 0.26 8.97 -0.08
CA ASP A 102 -1.11 9.32 0.27
C ASP A 102 -1.20 9.99 1.65
N ALA A 103 -1.80 11.19 1.69
CA ALA A 103 -2.08 11.89 2.94
C ALA A 103 -3.19 11.22 3.78
N PHE A 104 -4.08 10.45 3.14
CA PHE A 104 -5.19 9.75 3.78
C PHE A 104 -5.29 8.26 3.34
N PRO A 105 -4.34 7.38 3.71
CA PRO A 105 -4.27 5.97 3.25
C PRO A 105 -5.45 5.05 3.61
N GLY A 106 -6.53 5.56 4.19
CA GLY A 106 -7.72 4.79 4.52
C GLY A 106 -9.01 5.40 3.98
N ASP A 107 -8.91 6.41 3.13
CA ASP A 107 -10.02 7.12 2.50
C ASP A 107 -9.76 7.29 1.01
N ALA A 108 -10.22 6.33 0.20
CA ALA A 108 -10.10 6.32 -1.25
C ALA A 108 -10.76 7.52 -1.98
N SER A 109 -11.33 8.47 -1.25
CA SER A 109 -11.86 9.72 -1.76
C SER A 109 -10.97 10.93 -1.47
N GLU A 110 -9.83 10.79 -0.79
CA GLU A 110 -8.90 11.86 -0.44
C GLU A 110 -7.45 11.38 -0.56
N THR A 111 -6.62 12.09 -1.34
CA THR A 111 -5.19 11.72 -1.52
C THR A 111 -4.21 12.81 -1.13
N LEU A 112 -4.68 14.05 -1.09
CA LEU A 112 -3.86 15.24 -0.91
C LEU A 112 -4.37 16.07 0.26
N ASP A 113 -3.44 16.60 1.04
CA ASP A 113 -3.63 17.63 2.05
C ASP A 113 -2.64 18.75 1.72
N THR A 114 -3.02 19.64 0.81
CA THR A 114 -2.08 20.57 0.19
C THR A 114 -1.52 21.60 1.17
N ASP A 115 -2.26 21.96 2.21
CA ASP A 115 -1.84 22.94 3.22
C ASP A 115 -1.49 22.35 4.59
N GLY A 116 -1.77 21.06 4.80
CA GLY A 116 -1.35 20.31 5.98
C GLY A 116 -2.24 20.54 7.19
N ASP A 117 -3.51 20.88 7.00
CA ASP A 117 -4.46 21.12 8.09
C ASP A 117 -5.20 19.87 8.58
N GLY A 118 -5.03 18.76 7.86
CA GLY A 118 -5.63 17.46 8.14
C GLY A 118 -7.02 17.24 7.52
N VAL A 119 -7.49 18.13 6.65
CA VAL A 119 -8.68 17.96 5.82
C VAL A 119 -8.23 17.74 4.37
N GLY A 120 -8.73 16.68 3.74
CA GLY A 120 -8.33 16.38 2.36
C GLY A 120 -8.85 17.41 1.36
N ASP A 121 -8.08 17.64 0.30
CA ASP A 121 -8.35 18.65 -0.72
C ASP A 121 -9.75 18.53 -1.36
N ASN A 122 -10.37 17.34 -1.39
CA ASN A 122 -11.73 17.18 -1.94
C ASN A 122 -12.83 17.61 -0.96
N SER A 123 -12.55 17.57 0.34
CA SER A 123 -13.44 17.98 1.43
C SER A 123 -13.16 19.40 1.92
N ASP A 124 -11.98 19.94 1.62
CA ASP A 124 -11.57 21.28 2.01
C ASP A 124 -12.08 22.36 1.03
N ALA A 125 -12.79 23.35 1.57
CA ALA A 125 -13.22 24.52 0.83
C ALA A 125 -12.07 25.48 0.47
N TYR A 126 -10.94 25.42 1.19
CA TYR A 126 -9.75 26.26 0.99
C TYR A 126 -8.42 25.46 1.01
N PRO A 127 -8.15 24.60 -0.01
CA PRO A 127 -6.98 23.69 -0.06
C PRO A 127 -5.57 24.31 -0.03
N TYR A 128 -5.45 25.62 0.15
CA TYR A 128 -4.17 26.33 0.20
C TYR A 128 -4.08 27.26 1.43
N ASP A 129 -5.01 27.17 2.37
CA ASP A 129 -5.08 27.99 3.59
C ASP A 129 -5.44 27.12 4.80
N ALA A 130 -4.40 26.62 5.46
CA ALA A 130 -4.49 25.71 6.61
C ALA A 130 -5.22 26.26 7.85
N THR A 131 -5.80 27.47 7.76
CA THR A 131 -6.60 28.07 8.82
C THR A 131 -8.10 28.01 8.56
N LEU A 132 -8.53 27.55 7.38
CA LEU A 132 -9.92 27.53 6.95
C LEU A 132 -10.24 26.22 6.24
N TRP A 133 -11.27 25.50 6.70
CA TRP A 133 -11.74 24.26 6.07
C TRP A 133 -13.26 24.23 5.81
N GLU A 134 -14.03 25.07 6.53
CA GLU A 134 -15.46 25.28 6.28
C GLU A 134 -15.68 26.55 5.47
N ASP A 135 -16.61 26.53 4.51
CA ASP A 135 -17.06 27.76 3.87
C ASP A 135 -17.77 28.65 4.91
N GLU A 136 -17.11 29.75 5.28
CA GLU A 136 -17.62 30.78 6.19
C GLU A 136 -19.01 31.31 5.77
N SER A 137 -19.43 31.10 4.51
CA SER A 137 -20.78 31.41 4.07
C SER A 137 -21.88 30.66 4.83
N ASP A 138 -21.63 29.43 5.31
CA ASP A 138 -22.63 28.62 6.03
C ASP A 138 -22.74 29.03 7.52
N LEU A 139 -21.66 29.55 8.10
CA LEU A 139 -21.69 30.20 9.41
C LEU A 139 -22.50 31.51 9.36
N THR A 140 -22.41 32.29 8.28
CA THR A 140 -23.23 33.50 8.17
C THR A 140 -24.72 33.19 7.99
N LEU A 141 -25.09 32.16 7.23
CA LEU A 141 -26.50 31.87 6.96
C LEU A 141 -27.21 31.29 8.19
N SER A 142 -26.55 30.38 8.91
CA SER A 142 -27.06 29.78 10.15
C SER A 142 -27.15 30.81 11.29
N VAL A 143 -26.13 31.66 11.45
CA VAL A 143 -26.14 32.76 12.43
C VAL A 143 -27.17 33.82 12.05
N LEU A 144 -27.30 34.19 10.77
CA LEU A 144 -28.29 35.17 10.30
C LEU A 144 -29.71 34.63 10.49
N PHE A 145 -29.97 33.35 10.19
CA PHE A 145 -31.25 32.70 10.44
C PHE A 145 -31.58 32.70 11.95
N GLY A 146 -30.61 32.34 12.79
CA GLY A 146 -30.75 32.42 14.26
C GLY A 146 -31.10 33.83 14.74
N ILE A 147 -30.40 34.85 14.27
CA ILE A 147 -30.68 36.26 14.60
C ILE A 147 -32.09 36.67 14.14
N VAL A 148 -32.49 36.32 12.92
CA VAL A 148 -33.83 36.65 12.40
C VAL A 148 -34.93 35.99 13.24
N VAL A 149 -34.78 34.73 13.62
CA VAL A 149 -35.75 34.03 14.47
C VAL A 149 -35.86 34.69 15.85
N VAL A 150 -34.73 35.04 16.47
CA VAL A 150 -34.70 35.76 17.77
C VAL A 150 -35.37 37.13 17.65
N LEU A 151 -35.12 37.87 16.57
CA LEU A 151 -35.77 39.16 16.29
C LEU A 151 -37.28 39.00 16.12
N LEU A 152 -37.74 37.97 15.38
CA LEU A 152 -39.17 37.69 15.22
C LEU A 152 -39.85 37.33 16.55
N LEU A 153 -39.22 36.49 17.37
CA LEU A 153 -39.75 36.11 18.69
C LEU A 153 -39.83 37.31 19.64
N THR A 154 -38.80 38.15 19.68
CA THR A 154 -38.81 39.37 20.49
C THR A 154 -39.85 40.38 19.99
N MET A 155 -40.06 40.52 18.68
CA MET A 155 -41.15 41.33 18.12
C MET A 155 -42.53 40.79 18.49
N VAL A 156 -42.77 39.48 18.41
CA VAL A 156 -44.05 38.86 18.81
C VAL A 156 -44.32 39.08 20.30
N ASN A 157 -43.31 38.88 21.15
CA ASN A 157 -43.44 39.10 22.60
C ASN A 157 -43.67 40.58 22.95
N THR A 158 -43.02 41.50 22.23
CA THR A 158 -43.22 42.95 22.41
C THR A 158 -44.62 43.37 21.95
N ASN A 159 -45.13 42.80 20.86
CA ASN A 159 -46.49 43.05 20.41
C ASN A 159 -47.53 42.46 21.36
N ALA A 160 -47.28 41.28 21.93
CA ALA A 160 -48.16 40.67 22.93
C ALA A 160 -48.22 41.51 24.22
N THR A 161 -47.08 42.01 24.71
CA THR A 161 -47.02 42.89 25.89
C THR A 161 -47.66 44.25 25.64
N ARG A 162 -47.47 44.86 24.46
CA ARG A 162 -48.16 46.12 24.09
C ARG A 162 -49.67 45.97 24.01
N ARG A 163 -50.16 44.84 23.47
CA ARG A 163 -51.60 44.54 23.44
C ARG A 163 -52.16 44.31 24.86
N TRP A 164 -51.40 43.67 25.74
CA TRP A 164 -51.82 43.47 27.14
C TRP A 164 -51.86 44.78 27.95
N LEU A 165 -50.86 45.66 27.80
CA LEU A 165 -50.88 46.98 28.45
C LEU A 165 -52.00 47.90 27.93
N GLY A 166 -52.33 47.82 26.64
CA GLY A 166 -53.41 48.63 26.06
C GLY A 166 -54.80 48.31 26.61
N TRP A 167 -55.05 47.07 27.05
CA TRP A 167 -56.35 46.65 27.59
C TRP A 167 -56.51 47.08 29.05
N LYS A 168 -55.42 47.14 29.82
CA LYS A 168 -55.47 47.66 31.20
C LYS A 168 -55.79 49.15 31.31
N GLN A 169 -55.55 49.94 30.25
CA GLN A 169 -55.86 51.37 30.24
C GLN A 169 -57.34 51.66 29.97
N GLN A 170 -58.15 50.66 29.60
CA GLN A 170 -59.52 50.84 29.10
C GLN A 170 -60.61 50.46 30.10
N ASP A 171 -60.25 49.92 31.27
CA ASP A 171 -61.18 49.41 32.30
C ASP A 171 -61.27 50.32 33.55
N ASP A 172 -60.62 51.50 33.57
CA ASP A 172 -60.52 52.39 34.73
C ASP A 172 -61.40 53.67 34.67
N ASP A 173 -62.37 53.77 33.73
CA ASP A 173 -63.33 54.91 33.64
C ASP A 173 -64.73 54.57 34.22
#